data_AF-A0A936H4F6-F1
#
_entry.id   AF-A0A936H4F6-F1
#
_cell.length_a   1.000
_cell.length_b   1.000
_cell.length_c   1.000
_cell.angle_alpha   90.00
_cell.angle_beta   90.00
_cell.angle_gamma   90.00
#
_symmetry.space_group_name_H-M   'P 1'
#
loop_
_entity.id
_entity.type
_entity.pdbx_description
1 polymer ?
#
loop_
_entity_poly.entity_id
_entity_poly.type
_entity_poly.pdbx_seq_one_letter_code
_entity_poly.pdbx_strand_id
1 'polypeptide(L)'
;MKNQIKYILLAVIASAILYSCSPAKGDRTGHEYMPDMAHSIAYEVQAYQAYRLNTWDSASTFIKKDLSMPMLPVDGTIPRGYTGVFYANPSDRAAQLSMLRGGNSLNAIAVPLNGYVPYYYQDTEEERTRASNEIRSNPFLITQDGLARGKELYVIHCGICHGEKGDGAGYLVRDANPAAGDAGGKYPAAPANFLLDTFLVSSNGRFFHGIMYGKNVMGSYKDKLNFEERWQVIHYIRALQAESKNLKYTDRVNELNPEFGTPKAQMDRLAQQVQDASSAPGAANSRQ
;
A
#
# COMPACT_ATOMS: atom_id res chain seq x y z
N MET A 1 -67.98 -1.74 -31.54
CA MET A 1 -67.31 -1.70 -30.22
C MET A 1 -66.46 -2.93 -29.90
N LYS A 2 -66.95 -4.18 -30.05
CA LYS A 2 -66.17 -5.41 -29.74
C LYS A 2 -64.83 -5.55 -30.47
N ASN A 3 -64.73 -5.18 -31.74
CA ASN A 3 -63.46 -5.27 -32.48
C ASN A 3 -62.43 -4.21 -32.05
N GLN A 4 -62.88 -3.01 -31.69
CA GLN A 4 -62.01 -1.94 -31.19
C GLN A 4 -61.37 -2.30 -29.84
N ILE A 5 -62.13 -2.97 -28.96
CA ILE A 5 -61.60 -3.49 -27.68
C ILE A 5 -60.52 -4.55 -27.91
N LYS A 6 -60.66 -5.43 -28.90
CA LYS A 6 -59.63 -6.43 -29.23
C LYS A 6 -58.31 -5.79 -29.66
N TYR A 7 -58.35 -4.77 -30.51
CA TYR A 7 -57.14 -4.08 -30.97
C TYR A 7 -56.46 -3.29 -29.85
N ILE A 8 -57.23 -2.66 -28.95
CA ILE A 8 -56.69 -2.00 -27.76
C ILE A 8 -56.01 -3.01 -26.84
N LEU A 9 -56.64 -4.16 -26.60
CA LEU A 9 -56.07 -5.21 -25.74
C LEU A 9 -54.75 -5.75 -26.32
N LEU A 10 -54.70 -5.94 -27.65
CA LEU A 10 -53.52 -6.44 -28.36
C LEU A 10 -52.38 -5.40 -28.33
N ALA A 11 -52.70 -4.11 -28.44
CA ALA A 11 -51.73 -3.04 -28.30
C ALA A 11 -51.16 -2.95 -26.87
N VAL A 12 -52.00 -3.07 -25.84
CA VAL A 12 -51.56 -3.08 -24.44
C VAL A 12 -50.66 -4.27 -24.15
N ILE A 13 -51.00 -5.47 -24.64
CA ILE A 13 -50.17 -6.68 -24.49
C ILE A 13 -48.83 -6.50 -25.20
N ALA A 14 -48.82 -5.97 -26.43
CA ALA A 14 -47.59 -5.71 -27.17
C ALA A 14 -46.70 -4.68 -26.46
N SER A 15 -47.28 -3.60 -25.92
CA SER A 15 -46.55 -2.61 -25.11
C SER A 15 -45.98 -3.20 -23.82
N ALA A 16 -46.72 -4.08 -23.14
CA ALA A 16 -46.25 -4.76 -21.94
C ALA A 16 -45.06 -5.70 -22.22
N ILE A 17 -45.08 -6.42 -23.34
CA ILE A 17 -43.97 -7.29 -23.76
C ILE A 17 -42.71 -6.46 -24.08
N LEU A 18 -42.86 -5.32 -24.75
CA LEU A 18 -41.74 -4.42 -25.07
C LEU A 18 -41.15 -3.75 -23.82
N TYR A 19 -41.96 -3.44 -22.82
CA TYR A 19 -41.48 -2.88 -21.55
C TYR A 19 -40.87 -3.94 -20.62
N SER A 20 -41.34 -5.20 -20.68
CA SER A 20 -40.84 -6.29 -19.84
C SER A 20 -39.42 -6.71 -20.20
N CYS A 21 -38.99 -6.51 -21.45
CA CYS A 21 -37.65 -6.83 -21.93
C CYS A 21 -36.81 -5.56 -22.07
N SER A 22 -36.63 -4.78 -20.99
CA SER A 22 -35.67 -3.67 -21.00
C SER A 22 -34.27 -4.17 -20.59
N PRO A 23 -33.29 -4.21 -21.52
CA PRO A 23 -31.94 -4.64 -21.20
C PRO A 23 -31.25 -3.58 -20.31
N ALA A 24 -30.29 -4.03 -19.50
CA ALA A 24 -29.39 -3.11 -18.82
C ALA A 24 -28.64 -2.28 -19.88
N LYS A 25 -28.74 -0.94 -19.81
CA LYS A 25 -28.06 -0.03 -20.74
C LYS A 25 -27.83 1.33 -20.09
N GLY A 26 -26.59 1.81 -20.16
CA GLY A 26 -26.19 3.06 -19.52
C GLY A 26 -26.47 3.01 -18.01
N ASP A 27 -27.22 4.00 -17.52
CA ASP A 27 -27.57 4.14 -16.11
C ASP A 27 -28.74 3.23 -15.66
N ARG A 28 -29.30 2.42 -16.55
CA ARG A 28 -30.33 1.43 -16.19
C ARG A 28 -29.70 0.07 -15.94
N THR A 29 -29.84 -0.43 -14.72
CA THR A 29 -29.36 -1.74 -14.27
C THR A 29 -30.19 -2.93 -14.79
N GLY A 30 -31.33 -2.67 -15.44
CA GLY A 30 -32.23 -3.71 -15.97
C GLY A 30 -33.24 -4.20 -14.93
N HIS A 31 -33.95 -5.28 -15.25
CA HIS A 31 -34.91 -5.94 -14.36
C HIS A 31 -34.31 -7.21 -13.76
N GLU A 32 -34.54 -7.43 -12.47
CA GLU A 32 -34.14 -8.65 -11.77
C GLU A 32 -35.37 -9.55 -11.57
N TYR A 33 -35.26 -10.82 -11.92
CA TYR A 33 -36.29 -11.83 -11.67
C TYR A 33 -35.90 -12.67 -10.45
N MET A 34 -36.78 -12.74 -9.44
CA MET A 34 -36.56 -13.46 -8.17
C MET A 34 -35.27 -13.08 -7.41
N PRO A 35 -35.09 -11.82 -6.98
CA PRO A 35 -33.84 -11.34 -6.36
C PRO A 35 -33.71 -11.62 -4.85
N ASP A 36 -34.47 -12.59 -4.32
CA ASP A 36 -34.70 -12.81 -2.87
C ASP A 36 -33.40 -13.04 -2.05
N MET A 37 -32.29 -13.41 -2.71
CA MET A 37 -30.96 -13.57 -2.09
C MET A 37 -29.82 -12.94 -2.90
N ALA A 38 -30.13 -12.12 -3.91
CA ALA A 38 -29.11 -11.48 -4.76
C ALA A 38 -28.42 -10.30 -4.04
N HIS A 39 -29.10 -9.72 -3.04
CA HIS A 39 -28.63 -8.56 -2.30
C HIS A 39 -28.51 -8.89 -0.83
N SER A 40 -27.36 -8.55 -0.23
CA SER A 40 -27.12 -8.84 1.17
C SER A 40 -28.07 -8.08 2.09
N ILE A 41 -28.63 -8.80 3.07
CA ILE A 41 -29.30 -8.18 4.22
C ILE A 41 -28.25 -7.66 5.21
N ALA A 42 -27.11 -8.35 5.32
CA ALA A 42 -25.97 -7.95 6.13
C ALA A 42 -25.34 -6.63 5.65
N TYR A 43 -24.64 -5.95 6.55
CA TYR A 43 -23.81 -4.79 6.23
C TYR A 43 -22.53 -5.26 5.55
N GLU A 44 -22.31 -4.79 4.32
CA GLU A 44 -21.07 -5.00 3.58
C GLU A 44 -20.23 -3.74 3.60
N VAL A 45 -18.92 -3.91 3.59
CA VAL A 45 -17.99 -2.77 3.54
C VAL A 45 -18.18 -2.01 2.23
N GLN A 46 -18.35 -0.69 2.31
CA GLN A 46 -18.52 0.20 1.15
C GLN A 46 -19.78 -0.07 0.31
N ALA A 47 -20.82 -0.70 0.90
CA ALA A 47 -22.13 -0.82 0.27
C ALA A 47 -22.98 0.44 0.52
N TYR A 48 -23.08 1.31 -0.49
CA TYR A 48 -23.79 2.60 -0.38
C TYR A 48 -25.25 2.56 -0.81
N GLN A 49 -25.70 1.46 -1.44
CA GLN A 49 -27.05 1.35 -1.97
C GLN A 49 -27.97 0.57 -1.03
N ALA A 50 -29.13 1.13 -0.73
CA ALA A 50 -30.19 0.44 0.00
C ALA A 50 -31.02 -0.38 -0.99
N TYR A 51 -31.09 -1.69 -0.78
CA TYR A 51 -31.96 -2.55 -1.58
C TYR A 51 -33.39 -2.50 -1.04
N ARG A 52 -34.28 -1.81 -1.78
CA ARG A 52 -35.65 -1.48 -1.33
C ARG A 52 -36.55 -2.70 -1.13
N LEU A 53 -36.32 -3.82 -1.82
CA LEU A 53 -37.18 -5.00 -1.69
C LEU A 53 -36.94 -5.78 -0.38
N ASN A 54 -35.85 -5.49 0.35
CA ASN A 54 -35.52 -6.09 1.64
C ASN A 54 -35.76 -5.13 2.83
N THR A 55 -36.53 -4.05 2.64
CA THR A 55 -36.90 -3.11 3.71
C THR A 55 -38.33 -3.37 4.18
N TRP A 56 -38.50 -3.75 5.45
CA TRP A 56 -39.79 -4.15 6.01
C TRP A 56 -40.63 -2.98 6.54
N ASP A 57 -40.01 -1.83 6.83
CA ASP A 57 -40.67 -0.58 7.22
C ASP A 57 -39.73 0.64 7.05
N SER A 58 -40.27 1.86 7.07
CA SER A 58 -39.53 3.12 6.88
C SER A 58 -38.56 3.48 8.01
N ALA A 59 -38.74 2.93 9.22
CA ALA A 59 -37.86 3.13 10.38
C ALA A 59 -36.67 2.14 10.39
N SER A 60 -36.87 0.93 9.85
CA SER A 60 -35.83 -0.06 9.51
C SER A 60 -35.00 0.38 8.29
N THR A 61 -35.35 1.51 7.69
CA THR A 61 -34.65 2.15 6.58
C THR A 61 -33.76 3.29 7.07
N PHE A 62 -33.06 3.12 8.21
CA PHE A 62 -31.77 3.82 8.33
C PHE A 62 -31.02 3.53 7.03
N ILE A 63 -30.59 4.58 6.33
CA ILE A 63 -30.01 4.42 5.00
C ILE A 63 -28.85 3.45 5.19
N LYS A 64 -28.93 2.24 4.62
CA LYS A 64 -27.94 1.15 4.83
C LYS A 64 -26.49 1.67 4.71
N LYS A 65 -26.31 2.70 3.88
CA LYS A 65 -25.15 3.60 3.81
C LYS A 65 -24.56 3.98 5.16
N ASP A 66 -25.34 4.57 6.07
CA ASP A 66 -24.87 5.12 7.35
C ASP A 66 -24.36 4.02 8.30
N LEU A 67 -24.91 2.80 8.18
CA LEU A 67 -24.48 1.62 8.94
C LEU A 67 -23.36 0.83 8.25
N SER A 68 -23.22 0.97 6.93
CA SER A 68 -22.20 0.30 6.12
C SER A 68 -20.94 1.15 5.91
N MET A 69 -20.95 2.40 6.38
CA MET A 69 -19.76 3.24 6.43
C MET A 69 -18.81 2.73 7.53
N PRO A 70 -17.54 2.43 7.20
CA PRO A 70 -16.58 2.08 8.23
C PRO A 70 -16.37 3.27 9.18
N MET A 71 -16.71 3.08 10.45
CA MET A 71 -16.41 4.06 11.51
C MET A 71 -14.91 4.08 11.79
N LEU A 72 -14.42 5.22 12.30
CA LEU A 72 -13.05 5.30 12.78
C LEU A 72 -12.90 4.45 14.06
N PRO A 73 -11.79 3.70 14.21
CA PRO A 73 -11.48 3.04 15.46
C PRO A 73 -11.21 4.08 16.56
N VAL A 74 -11.37 3.68 17.82
CA VAL A 74 -11.04 4.55 18.97
C VAL A 74 -9.54 4.84 18.96
N ASP A 75 -9.18 6.10 19.22
CA ASP A 75 -7.79 6.54 19.24
C ASP A 75 -6.94 5.72 20.23
N GLY A 76 -5.72 5.37 19.81
CA GLY A 76 -4.78 4.59 20.61
C GLY A 76 -5.03 3.08 20.62
N THR A 77 -6.07 2.58 19.95
CA THR A 77 -6.27 1.13 19.78
C THR A 77 -5.19 0.51 18.89
N ILE A 78 -4.62 -0.62 19.33
CA ILE A 78 -3.63 -1.38 18.57
C ILE A 78 -4.26 -2.72 18.18
N PRO A 79 -4.42 -3.01 16.88
CA PRO A 79 -4.95 -4.29 16.44
C PRO A 79 -3.96 -5.44 16.74
N ARG A 80 -4.49 -6.62 17.08
CA ARG A 80 -3.65 -7.80 17.32
C ARG A 80 -2.90 -8.18 16.04
N GLY A 81 -1.58 -8.37 16.15
CA GLY A 81 -0.71 -8.68 15.01
C GLY A 81 -0.06 -7.47 14.33
N TYR A 82 -0.35 -6.24 14.78
CA TYR A 82 0.14 -5.02 14.13
C TYR A 82 1.30 -4.33 14.90
N THR A 83 1.80 -4.93 15.98
CA THR A 83 2.86 -4.31 16.79
C THR A 83 4.18 -4.28 16.03
N GLY A 84 4.80 -3.10 15.95
CA GLY A 84 6.14 -2.94 15.37
C GLY A 84 7.16 -3.85 16.04
N VAL A 85 7.97 -4.51 15.22
CA VAL A 85 9.05 -5.37 15.70
C VAL A 85 10.21 -4.47 16.09
N PHE A 86 10.55 -4.43 17.37
CA PHE A 86 11.82 -3.86 17.82
C PHE A 86 12.91 -4.92 17.65
N TYR A 87 13.83 -4.71 16.70
CA TYR A 87 14.96 -5.61 16.50
C TYR A 87 16.04 -5.30 17.54
N ALA A 88 16.14 -6.12 18.58
CA ALA A 88 17.19 -5.98 19.60
C ALA A 88 18.60 -6.21 19.01
N ASN A 89 18.74 -7.13 18.04
CA ASN A 89 19.98 -7.41 17.33
C ASN A 89 19.77 -7.52 15.80
N PRO A 90 20.67 -6.96 14.97
CA PRO A 90 20.60 -7.10 13.52
C PRO A 90 20.68 -8.56 13.03
N SER A 91 21.39 -9.44 13.73
CA SER A 91 21.51 -10.89 13.45
C SER A 91 20.17 -11.61 13.46
N ASP A 92 19.27 -11.21 14.35
CA ASP A 92 18.03 -11.93 14.62
C ASP A 92 16.90 -11.47 13.68
N ARG A 93 17.14 -10.39 12.92
CA ARG A 93 16.18 -9.75 12.02
C ARG A 93 15.61 -10.73 10.99
N ALA A 94 16.46 -11.51 10.32
CA ALA A 94 16.03 -12.46 9.28
C ALA A 94 15.21 -13.62 9.88
N ALA A 95 15.65 -14.15 11.02
CA ALA A 95 14.96 -15.23 11.72
C ALA A 95 13.60 -14.78 12.25
N GLN A 96 13.53 -13.61 12.90
CA GLN A 96 12.28 -13.02 13.39
C GLN A 96 11.32 -12.67 12.25
N LEU A 97 11.81 -12.13 11.13
CA LEU A 97 10.99 -11.89 9.92
C LEU A 97 10.40 -13.19 9.37
N SER A 98 11.19 -14.27 9.33
CA SER A 98 10.69 -15.60 8.93
C SER A 98 9.63 -16.12 9.89
N MET A 99 9.82 -15.97 11.20
CA MET A 99 8.84 -16.35 12.22
C MET A 99 7.52 -15.56 12.09
N LEU A 100 7.60 -14.24 11.88
CA LEU A 100 6.43 -13.39 11.73
C LEU A 100 5.64 -13.71 10.45
N ARG A 101 6.34 -14.08 9.38
CA ARG A 101 5.72 -14.52 8.13
C ARG A 101 5.22 -15.97 8.16
N GLY A 102 5.26 -16.64 9.31
CA GLY A 102 4.80 -18.02 9.47
C GLY A 102 5.74 -19.06 8.85
N GLY A 103 7.00 -18.71 8.56
CA GLY A 103 7.99 -19.60 7.96
C GLY A 103 8.62 -20.61 8.92
N ASN A 104 8.30 -20.60 10.21
CA ASN A 104 8.92 -21.44 11.23
C ASN A 104 8.13 -22.69 11.63
N SER A 105 6.89 -22.87 11.15
CA SER A 105 6.07 -24.05 11.45
C SER A 105 4.94 -24.22 10.44
N LEU A 106 4.58 -25.48 10.14
CA LEU A 106 3.46 -25.85 9.25
C LEU A 106 2.11 -25.27 9.71
N ASN A 107 1.96 -24.99 11.01
CA ASN A 107 0.76 -24.41 11.61
C ASN A 107 0.98 -22.98 12.14
N ALA A 108 2.08 -22.33 11.76
CA ALA A 108 2.31 -20.96 12.18
C ALA A 108 1.26 -20.05 11.55
N ILE A 109 0.52 -19.32 12.38
CA ILE A 109 -0.31 -18.22 11.92
C ILE A 109 0.67 -17.12 11.50
N ALA A 110 0.80 -16.89 10.19
CA ALA A 110 1.51 -15.73 9.69
C ALA A 110 0.85 -14.50 10.31
N VAL A 111 1.62 -13.73 11.06
CA VAL A 111 1.20 -12.40 11.50
C VAL A 111 1.55 -11.50 10.32
N PRO A 112 0.57 -11.12 9.48
CA PRO A 112 0.89 -10.18 8.42
C PRO A 112 1.50 -8.94 9.09
N LEU A 113 2.66 -8.49 8.61
CA LEU A 113 3.27 -7.23 9.05
C LEU A 113 2.47 -6.00 8.54
N ASN A 114 1.21 -6.21 8.16
CA ASN A 114 0.33 -5.17 7.67
C ASN A 114 0.13 -4.17 8.80
N GLY A 115 0.64 -2.96 8.64
CA GLY A 115 -0.17 -1.79 8.29
C GLY A 115 -0.09 -0.68 9.34
N TYR A 116 -0.13 -1.04 10.64
CA TYR A 116 -0.19 -0.08 11.74
C TYR A 116 0.92 -0.31 12.76
N VAL A 117 2.15 0.03 12.38
CA VAL A 117 3.21 0.27 13.36
C VAL A 117 2.98 1.68 13.93
N PRO A 118 2.89 1.85 15.27
CA PRO A 118 2.76 3.17 15.87
C PRO A 118 3.86 4.11 15.34
N TYR A 119 3.43 5.25 14.82
CA TYR A 119 4.31 6.29 14.31
C TYR A 119 4.23 7.48 15.26
N TYR A 120 5.25 7.62 16.12
CA TYR A 120 5.26 8.57 17.24
C TYR A 120 5.82 9.95 16.87
N TYR A 121 5.73 10.34 15.60
CA TYR A 121 6.16 11.65 15.11
C TYR A 121 4.91 12.41 14.65
N GLN A 122 4.83 13.70 14.95
CA GLN A 122 3.73 14.56 14.51
C GLN A 122 3.98 15.10 13.09
N ASP A 123 2.95 15.64 12.46
CA ASP A 123 3.04 16.33 11.16
C ASP A 123 3.55 17.78 11.34
N THR A 124 4.79 17.91 11.81
CA THR A 124 5.48 19.21 11.93
C THR A 124 6.89 19.11 11.37
N GLU A 125 7.50 20.25 11.02
CA GLU A 125 8.87 20.26 10.46
C GLU A 125 9.92 19.81 11.48
N GLU A 126 9.71 20.10 12.76
CA GLU A 126 10.56 19.66 13.86
C GLU A 126 10.54 18.13 13.97
N GLU A 127 9.33 17.55 13.99
CA GLU A 127 9.16 16.10 14.08
C GLU A 127 9.58 15.37 12.81
N ARG A 128 9.43 15.99 11.63
CA ARG A 128 10.00 15.47 10.37
C ARG A 128 11.53 15.43 10.44
N THR A 129 12.16 16.47 10.99
CA THR A 129 13.61 16.53 11.16
C THR A 129 14.07 15.49 12.17
N ARG A 130 13.35 15.35 13.28
CA ARG A 130 13.58 14.30 14.28
C ARG A 130 13.45 12.90 13.69
N ALA A 131 12.38 12.62 12.94
CA ALA A 131 12.18 11.36 12.22
C ALA A 131 13.31 11.08 11.23
N SER A 132 13.78 12.12 10.52
CA SER A 132 14.94 12.01 9.63
C SER A 132 16.24 11.70 10.40
N ASN A 133 16.40 12.18 11.63
CA ASN A 133 17.62 11.91 12.38
C ASN A 133 17.59 10.54 13.09
N GLU A 134 16.45 10.14 13.63
CA GLU A 134 16.28 8.90 14.41
C GLU A 134 16.09 7.67 13.52
N ILE A 135 15.31 7.79 12.44
CA ILE A 135 15.01 6.66 11.54
C ILE A 135 16.07 6.58 10.45
N ARG A 136 17.24 6.04 10.80
CA ARG A 136 18.39 5.99 9.90
C ARG A 136 18.32 4.84 8.89
N SER A 137 18.14 3.61 9.38
CA SER A 137 18.22 2.39 8.56
C SER A 137 16.86 1.82 8.21
N ASN A 138 16.80 1.10 7.09
CA ASN A 138 15.63 0.28 6.75
C ASN A 138 15.59 -0.94 7.70
N PRO A 139 14.45 -1.21 8.37
CA PRO A 139 14.27 -2.41 9.17
C PRO A 139 14.25 -3.69 8.35
N PHE A 140 13.98 -3.62 7.05
CA PHE A 140 13.98 -4.77 6.14
C PHE A 140 15.33 -4.89 5.43
N LEU A 141 15.68 -6.14 5.07
CA LEU A 141 16.89 -6.42 4.31
C LEU A 141 16.67 -6.13 2.83
N ILE A 142 17.73 -5.70 2.15
CA ILE A 142 17.71 -5.59 0.69
C ILE A 142 17.62 -7.01 0.13
N THR A 143 16.53 -7.28 -0.59
CA THR A 143 16.24 -8.57 -1.24
C THR A 143 15.76 -8.31 -2.65
N GLN A 144 15.96 -9.26 -3.56
CA GLN A 144 15.48 -9.14 -4.94
C GLN A 144 13.96 -9.01 -4.99
N ASP A 145 13.24 -9.83 -4.22
CA ASP A 145 11.78 -9.77 -4.13
C ASP A 145 11.29 -8.43 -3.56
N GLY A 146 11.95 -7.92 -2.52
CA GLY A 146 11.61 -6.62 -1.94
C GLY A 146 11.86 -5.45 -2.89
N LEU A 147 12.92 -5.51 -3.70
CA LEU A 147 13.19 -4.52 -4.75
C LEU A 147 12.17 -4.61 -5.89
N ALA A 148 11.81 -5.82 -6.33
CA ALA A 148 10.81 -6.03 -7.36
C ALA A 148 9.42 -5.53 -6.93
N ARG A 149 9.01 -5.84 -5.69
CA ARG A 149 7.76 -5.35 -5.13
C ARG A 149 7.78 -3.84 -4.91
N GLY A 150 8.91 -3.31 -4.42
CA GLY A 150 9.11 -1.87 -4.26
C GLY A 150 9.00 -1.10 -5.57
N LYS A 151 9.52 -1.67 -6.67
CA LYS A 151 9.38 -1.11 -8.04
C LYS A 151 7.93 -0.99 -8.45
N GLU A 152 7.17 -2.08 -8.33
CA GLU A 152 5.76 -2.12 -8.71
C GLU A 152 4.95 -1.06 -7.94
N LEU A 153 5.10 -1.04 -6.61
CA LEU A 153 4.43 -0.08 -5.74
C LEU A 153 4.82 1.37 -6.05
N TYR A 154 6.12 1.61 -6.30
CA TYR A 154 6.60 2.93 -6.68
C TYR A 154 5.97 3.40 -7.98
N VAL A 155 5.93 2.56 -9.02
CA VAL A 155 5.34 2.93 -10.32
C VAL A 155 3.86 3.27 -10.17
N ILE A 156 3.12 2.47 -9.38
CA ILE A 156 1.68 2.68 -9.16
C ILE A 156 1.40 3.96 -8.36
N HIS A 157 2.13 4.20 -7.27
CA HIS A 157 1.76 5.24 -6.30
C HIS A 157 2.62 6.51 -6.36
N CYS A 158 3.87 6.42 -6.81
CA CYS A 158 4.84 7.52 -6.71
C CYS A 158 5.30 8.02 -8.09
N GLY A 159 5.52 7.11 -9.05
CA GLY A 159 6.11 7.38 -10.36
C GLY A 159 5.25 8.29 -11.24
N ILE A 160 3.93 8.31 -11.02
CA ILE A 160 3.00 9.19 -11.74
C ILE A 160 3.36 10.68 -11.59
N CYS A 161 3.91 11.07 -10.43
CA CYS A 161 4.39 12.43 -10.15
C CYS A 161 5.92 12.49 -10.14
N HIS A 162 6.60 11.57 -9.47
CA HIS A 162 8.06 11.62 -9.30
C HIS A 162 8.86 11.11 -10.51
N GLY A 163 8.18 10.55 -11.53
CA GLY A 163 8.81 9.92 -12.69
C GLY A 163 9.31 8.52 -12.36
N GLU A 164 9.37 7.63 -13.35
CA GLU A 164 9.87 6.25 -13.14
C GLU A 164 11.34 6.22 -12.70
N LYS A 165 12.10 7.27 -13.03
CA LYS A 165 13.51 7.45 -12.67
C LYS A 165 13.71 8.22 -11.35
N GLY A 166 12.64 8.73 -10.74
CA GLY A 166 12.73 9.56 -9.53
C GLY A 166 13.35 10.95 -9.73
N ASP A 167 13.36 11.45 -10.96
CA ASP A 167 13.90 12.75 -11.36
C ASP A 167 12.92 13.91 -11.12
N GLY A 168 11.70 13.63 -10.66
CA GLY A 168 10.65 14.62 -10.45
C GLY A 168 9.88 14.98 -11.73
N ALA A 169 10.12 14.30 -12.85
CA ALA A 169 9.50 14.56 -14.14
C ALA A 169 8.43 13.51 -14.49
N GLY A 170 7.49 13.26 -13.56
CA GLY A 170 6.39 12.34 -13.78
C GLY A 170 5.36 12.85 -14.79
N TYR A 171 4.49 11.94 -15.23
CA TYR A 171 3.46 12.22 -16.25
C TYR A 171 2.60 13.46 -15.94
N LEU A 172 2.29 13.70 -14.66
CA LEU A 172 1.44 14.82 -14.25
C LEU A 172 2.13 16.19 -14.20
N VAL A 173 3.46 16.25 -14.18
CA VAL A 173 4.25 17.46 -13.87
C VAL A 173 5.35 17.78 -14.90
N ARG A 174 5.53 16.92 -15.92
CA ARG A 174 6.55 17.07 -16.95
C ARG A 174 6.31 18.24 -17.90
N ASP A 175 7.38 18.73 -18.51
CA ASP A 175 7.28 19.79 -19.51
C ASP A 175 6.54 19.32 -20.78
N ALA A 176 5.92 20.27 -21.46
CA ALA A 176 5.35 20.03 -22.78
C ALA A 176 6.45 19.63 -23.78
N ASN A 177 6.15 18.68 -24.64
CA ASN A 177 6.96 18.35 -25.79
C ASN A 177 6.13 18.57 -27.07
N PRO A 178 6.11 19.81 -27.61
CA PRO A 178 5.33 20.14 -28.80
C PRO A 178 5.71 19.30 -30.01
N ALA A 179 6.98 18.87 -30.12
CA ALA A 179 7.45 18.03 -31.21
C ALA A 179 6.82 16.62 -31.20
N ALA A 180 6.36 16.16 -30.03
CA ALA A 180 5.65 14.90 -29.85
C ALA A 180 4.12 15.06 -29.75
N GLY A 181 3.59 16.29 -29.94
CA GLY A 181 2.17 16.57 -29.72
C GLY A 181 1.74 16.49 -28.26
N ASP A 182 2.70 16.61 -27.34
CA ASP A 182 2.52 16.43 -25.91
C ASP A 182 2.36 17.77 -25.22
N ALA A 183 1.17 18.01 -24.65
CA ALA A 183 0.85 19.26 -23.95
C ALA A 183 1.53 19.37 -22.57
N GLY A 184 2.28 18.35 -22.14
CA GLY A 184 2.93 18.32 -20.83
C GLY A 184 1.99 17.96 -19.70
N GLY A 185 2.55 17.96 -18.50
CA GLY A 185 1.85 17.76 -17.24
C GLY A 185 0.93 18.94 -16.93
N LYS A 186 -0.23 18.65 -16.34
CA LYS A 186 -1.21 19.67 -15.93
C LYS A 186 -0.96 20.23 -14.54
N TYR A 187 -0.10 19.57 -13.76
CA TYR A 187 0.12 19.92 -12.37
C TYR A 187 1.38 20.80 -12.25
N PRO A 188 1.27 22.05 -11.75
CA PRO A 188 2.36 23.02 -11.81
C PRO A 188 3.42 22.82 -10.73
N ALA A 189 3.09 22.13 -9.65
CA ALA A 189 4.02 21.90 -8.55
C ALA A 189 4.84 20.63 -8.80
N ALA A 190 6.07 20.83 -9.27
CA ALA A 190 7.03 19.74 -9.44
C ALA A 190 7.37 19.09 -8.08
N PRO A 191 7.34 17.76 -7.99
CA PRO A 191 7.73 17.05 -6.79
C PRO A 191 9.25 17.03 -6.63
N ALA A 192 9.70 16.58 -5.47
CA ALA A 192 11.12 16.45 -5.19
C ALA A 192 11.81 15.49 -6.17
N ASN A 193 12.93 15.93 -6.75
CA ASN A 193 13.86 15.09 -7.48
C ASN A 193 14.75 14.34 -6.47
N PHE A 194 14.59 13.01 -6.41
CA PHE A 194 15.30 12.17 -5.46
C PHE A 194 16.77 11.94 -5.81
N LEU A 195 17.20 12.32 -7.01
CA LEU A 195 18.59 12.18 -7.47
C LEU A 195 19.48 13.34 -7.00
N LEU A 196 18.90 14.40 -6.42
CA LEU A 196 19.66 15.50 -5.85
C LEU A 196 20.38 15.08 -4.56
N ASP A 197 21.57 15.63 -4.34
CA ASP A 197 22.44 15.27 -3.22
C ASP A 197 21.75 15.42 -1.86
N THR A 198 20.83 16.40 -1.71
CA THR A 198 20.02 16.55 -0.48
C THR A 198 19.23 15.28 -0.12
N PHE A 199 18.74 14.51 -1.11
CA PHE A 199 17.99 13.27 -0.88
C PHE A 199 18.90 12.04 -0.82
N LEU A 200 20.09 12.09 -1.43
CA LEU A 200 21.09 11.02 -1.31
C LEU A 200 21.61 10.89 0.11
N VAL A 201 21.98 12.02 0.73
CA VAL A 201 22.55 12.06 2.09
C VAL A 201 21.49 11.99 3.19
N SER A 202 20.22 12.27 2.87
CA SER A 202 19.12 12.14 3.82
C SER A 202 18.95 10.69 4.25
N SER A 203 18.57 10.46 5.51
CA SER A 203 18.20 9.14 5.99
C SER A 203 16.91 8.62 5.36
N ASN A 204 16.59 7.35 5.63
CA ASN A 204 15.31 6.79 5.20
C ASN A 204 14.11 7.41 5.92
N GLY A 205 14.30 7.94 7.13
CA GLY A 205 13.25 8.61 7.91
C GLY A 205 12.61 9.77 7.18
N ARG A 206 13.37 10.51 6.37
CA ARG A 206 12.84 11.61 5.56
C ARG A 206 11.81 11.13 4.54
N PHE A 207 12.09 10.01 3.88
CA PHE A 207 11.18 9.40 2.90
C PHE A 207 9.99 8.77 3.60
N PHE A 208 10.23 8.04 4.69
CA PHE A 208 9.17 7.40 5.45
C PHE A 208 8.17 8.42 6.00
N HIS A 209 8.65 9.54 6.56
CA HIS A 209 7.79 10.62 7.03
C HIS A 209 6.97 11.25 5.89
N GLY A 210 7.59 11.46 4.72
CA GLY A 210 6.90 11.94 3.52
C GLY A 210 5.80 10.99 3.03
N ILE A 211 5.97 9.67 3.20
CA ILE A 211 4.92 8.69 2.90
C ILE A 211 3.81 8.73 3.97
N MET A 212 4.17 8.94 5.24
CA MET A 212 3.23 8.94 6.36
C MET A 212 2.31 10.17 6.40
N TYR A 213 2.84 11.37 6.17
CA TYR A 213 2.07 12.61 6.25
C TYR A 213 1.94 13.35 4.92
N GLY A 214 2.83 13.09 3.97
CA GLY A 214 2.96 13.90 2.77
C GLY A 214 3.97 15.03 2.96
N LYS A 215 4.06 15.91 1.96
CA LYS A 215 4.85 17.15 2.04
C LYS A 215 4.34 18.18 1.04
N ASN A 216 4.05 19.38 1.53
CA ASN A 216 3.49 20.47 0.74
C ASN A 216 2.18 20.05 0.06
N VAL A 217 2.21 19.82 -1.25
CA VAL A 217 1.05 19.38 -2.06
C VAL A 217 0.94 17.87 -2.20
N MET A 218 1.98 17.12 -1.80
CA MET A 218 1.92 15.65 -1.77
C MET A 218 1.11 15.22 -0.54
N GLY A 219 0.03 14.48 -0.77
CA GLY A 219 -0.78 13.89 0.30
C GLY A 219 -0.13 12.67 0.97
N SER A 220 -0.76 12.19 2.05
CA SER A 220 -0.36 10.97 2.75
C SER A 220 -0.64 9.71 1.93
N TYR A 221 0.23 8.71 2.04
CA TYR A 221 0.08 7.38 1.44
C TYR A 221 -0.01 6.27 2.51
N LYS A 222 -0.16 6.62 3.79
CA LYS A 222 -0.20 5.64 4.90
C LYS A 222 -1.38 4.67 4.81
N ASP A 223 -2.47 5.07 4.15
CA ASP A 223 -3.67 4.25 3.93
C ASP A 223 -3.57 3.37 2.67
N LYS A 224 -2.64 3.69 1.75
CA LYS A 224 -2.45 2.93 0.49
C LYS A 224 -1.38 1.85 0.62
N LEU A 225 -0.32 2.14 1.37
CA LEU A 225 0.81 1.24 1.56
C LEU A 225 0.84 0.71 2.98
N ASN A 226 1.05 -0.60 3.15
CA ASN A 226 1.28 -1.18 4.48
C ASN A 226 2.70 -0.90 4.98
N PHE A 227 3.01 -1.23 6.25
CA PHE A 227 4.29 -0.89 6.86
C PHE A 227 5.50 -1.40 6.05
N GLU A 228 5.50 -2.68 5.67
CA GLU A 228 6.60 -3.27 4.88
C GLU A 228 6.68 -2.66 3.48
N GLU A 229 5.54 -2.47 2.82
CA GLU A 229 5.46 -1.90 1.47
C GLU A 229 6.08 -0.49 1.40
N ARG A 230 5.86 0.35 2.42
CA ARG A 230 6.50 1.67 2.53
C ARG A 230 8.03 1.55 2.52
N TRP A 231 8.57 0.56 3.21
CA TRP A 231 10.01 0.31 3.26
C TRP A 231 10.58 -0.31 1.98
N GLN A 232 9.81 -1.15 1.30
CA GLN A 232 10.18 -1.69 -0.01
C GLN A 232 10.24 -0.58 -1.07
N VAL A 233 9.28 0.36 -1.05
CA VAL A 233 9.32 1.55 -1.91
C VAL A 233 10.58 2.38 -1.62
N ILE A 234 10.96 2.56 -0.35
CA ILE A 234 12.20 3.27 0.00
C ILE A 234 13.45 2.54 -0.52
N HIS A 235 13.50 1.20 -0.43
CA HIS A 235 14.58 0.43 -1.06
C HIS A 235 14.67 0.67 -2.57
N TYR A 236 13.53 0.73 -3.26
CA TYR A 236 13.51 1.03 -4.68
C TYR A 236 13.95 2.46 -5.00
N ILE A 237 13.56 3.46 -4.21
CA ILE A 237 14.07 4.83 -4.33
C ILE A 237 15.61 4.84 -4.19
N ARG A 238 16.17 4.08 -3.24
CA ARG A 238 17.63 3.96 -3.09
C ARG A 238 18.28 3.25 -4.28
N ALA A 239 17.61 2.27 -4.89
CA ALA A 239 18.10 1.63 -6.09
C ALA A 239 18.18 2.61 -7.27
N LEU A 240 17.16 3.45 -7.48
CA LEU A 240 17.18 4.52 -8.49
C LEU A 240 18.30 5.53 -8.24
N GLN A 241 18.49 5.93 -6.98
CA GLN A 241 19.58 6.80 -6.57
C GLN A 241 20.95 6.18 -6.88
N ALA A 242 21.14 4.89 -6.57
CA ALA A 242 22.38 4.17 -6.85
C ALA A 242 22.64 4.08 -8.36
N GLU A 243 21.61 3.74 -9.16
CA GLU A 243 21.69 3.69 -10.61
C GLU A 243 22.15 5.04 -11.19
N SER A 244 21.58 6.15 -10.69
CA SER A 244 21.96 7.50 -11.16
C SER A 244 23.43 7.87 -10.89
N LYS A 245 24.08 7.24 -9.90
CA LYS A 245 25.50 7.43 -9.57
C LYS A 245 26.39 6.28 -10.08
N ASN A 246 25.84 5.34 -10.86
CA ASN A 246 26.52 4.12 -11.30
C ASN A 246 27.05 3.24 -10.14
N LEU A 247 26.32 3.20 -9.02
CA LEU A 247 26.62 2.38 -7.85
C LEU A 247 25.70 1.15 -7.78
N LYS A 248 26.15 0.09 -7.11
CA LYS A 248 25.35 -1.13 -6.94
C LYS A 248 24.48 -1.07 -5.68
N TYR A 249 23.19 -1.36 -5.87
CA TYR A 249 22.22 -1.56 -4.79
C TYR A 249 21.44 -2.85 -5.03
N THR A 250 21.87 -3.92 -4.36
CA THR A 250 21.39 -5.30 -4.58
C THR A 250 21.26 -6.04 -3.26
N ASP A 251 20.69 -7.24 -3.30
CA ASP A 251 20.64 -8.18 -2.16
C ASP A 251 22.03 -8.58 -1.61
N ARG A 252 23.09 -8.35 -2.39
CA ARG A 252 24.47 -8.69 -2.03
C ARG A 252 25.32 -7.51 -1.59
N VAL A 253 25.10 -6.35 -2.20
CA VAL A 253 25.96 -5.17 -2.07
C VAL A 253 25.12 -3.90 -2.02
N ASN A 254 25.46 -3.00 -1.09
CA ASN A 254 24.97 -1.63 -1.03
C ASN A 254 26.17 -0.68 -1.05
N GLU A 255 26.47 -0.10 -2.22
CA GLU A 255 27.56 0.87 -2.41
C GLU A 255 27.11 2.32 -2.20
N LEU A 256 25.80 2.59 -2.21
CA LEU A 256 25.26 3.95 -2.10
C LEU A 256 25.34 4.49 -0.67
N ASN A 257 24.78 3.76 0.29
CA ASN A 257 24.65 4.20 1.68
C ASN A 257 24.53 3.01 2.64
N PRO A 258 25.64 2.35 3.00
CA PRO A 258 25.64 1.15 3.84
C PRO A 258 24.90 1.32 5.17
N GLU A 259 24.91 2.53 5.75
CA GLU A 259 24.20 2.85 7.00
C GLU A 259 22.67 2.81 6.88
N PHE A 260 22.13 2.99 5.68
CA PHE A 260 20.69 3.12 5.46
C PHE A 260 20.04 1.82 4.94
N GLY A 261 20.80 0.81 4.55
CA GLY A 261 20.24 -0.47 4.10
C GLY A 261 21.24 -1.61 4.19
N THR A 262 20.80 -2.73 4.75
CA THR A 262 21.63 -3.93 4.93
C THR A 262 21.32 -4.95 3.83
N PRO A 263 22.31 -5.34 3.00
CA PRO A 263 22.15 -6.43 2.05
C PRO A 263 21.87 -7.76 2.75
N LYS A 264 20.97 -8.58 2.18
CA LYS A 264 20.70 -9.93 2.70
C LYS A 264 21.98 -10.77 2.86
N ALA A 265 22.89 -10.71 1.89
CA ALA A 265 24.14 -11.49 1.94
C ALA A 265 25.04 -11.13 3.13
N GLN A 266 24.99 -9.87 3.62
CA GLN A 266 25.73 -9.50 4.82
C GLN A 266 25.18 -10.20 6.06
N MET A 267 23.87 -10.37 6.13
CA MET A 267 23.25 -11.09 7.25
C MET A 267 23.46 -12.58 7.19
N ASP A 268 23.40 -13.17 6.00
CA ASP A 268 23.67 -14.61 5.83
C ASP A 268 25.10 -14.97 6.28
N ARG A 269 26.09 -14.09 6.01
CA ARG A 269 27.47 -14.26 6.51
C ARG A 269 27.56 -14.17 8.04
N LEU A 270 26.89 -13.20 8.65
CA LEU A 270 26.87 -13.03 10.11
C LEU A 270 26.21 -14.24 10.79
N ALA A 271 25.11 -14.74 10.22
CA ALA A 271 24.43 -15.94 10.73
C ALA A 271 25.34 -17.16 10.67
N GLN A 272 26.08 -17.35 9.58
CA GLN A 272 27.06 -18.43 9.45
C GLN A 272 28.17 -18.32 10.49
N GLN A 273 28.74 -17.13 10.69
CA GLN A 273 29.79 -16.90 11.69
C GLN A 273 29.34 -17.23 13.13
N VAL A 274 28.09 -16.92 13.48
CA VAL A 274 27.51 -17.26 14.78
C VAL A 274 27.29 -18.76 14.93
N GLN A 275 26.84 -19.44 13.88
CA GLN A 275 26.71 -20.90 13.87
C GLN A 275 28.06 -21.59 14.01
N ASP A 276 29.08 -21.13 13.29
CA ASP A 276 30.44 -21.67 13.34
C ASP A 276 31.08 -21.44 14.73
N ALA A 277 30.87 -20.25 15.32
CA ALA A 277 31.36 -19.94 16.67
C ALA A 277 30.67 -20.76 17.77
N SER A 278 29.38 -21.09 17.60
CA SER A 278 28.64 -21.91 18.57
C SER A 278 28.89 -23.42 18.43
N SER A 279 29.38 -23.85 17.26
CA SER A 279 29.75 -25.25 16.98
C SER A 279 31.25 -25.53 17.12
N ALA A 280 32.07 -24.52 17.42
CA ALA A 280 33.49 -24.68 17.70
C ALA A 280 33.72 -25.48 19.02
N PRO A 281 34.53 -26.55 19.00
CA PRO A 281 34.80 -27.36 20.18
C PRO A 281 35.69 -26.57 21.15
N GLY A 282 35.08 -25.85 22.10
CA GLY A 282 35.81 -25.07 23.10
C GLY A 282 34.98 -24.21 24.05
N ALA A 283 33.70 -23.92 23.74
CA ALA A 283 32.85 -23.06 24.59
C ALA A 283 32.21 -23.78 25.81
N ALA A 284 32.76 -24.91 26.22
CA ALA A 284 32.29 -25.69 27.38
C ALA A 284 33.41 -25.86 28.42
N ASN A 285 34.07 -24.77 28.83
CA ASN A 285 34.88 -24.78 30.06
C ASN A 285 35.28 -23.36 30.52
N SER A 286 34.34 -22.63 31.14
CA SER A 286 34.70 -21.49 32.01
C SER A 286 33.56 -21.06 32.93
N ARG A 287 32.92 -22.03 33.60
CA ARG A 287 32.18 -21.76 34.84
C ARG A 287 32.76 -22.65 35.94
N GLN A 288 33.79 -22.13 36.60
CA GLN A 288 34.15 -22.44 37.98
C GLN A 288 34.18 -21.12 38.73
#